data_AF-A0A061NXA5-F1
#
_entry.id   AF-A0A061NXA5-F1
#
_cell.length_a   1.000
_cell.length_b   1.000
_cell.length_c   1.000
_cell.angle_alpha   90.00
_cell.angle_beta   90.00
_cell.angle_gamma   90.00
#
_symmetry.space_group_name_H-M   'P 1'
#
loop_
_entity.id
_entity.type
_entity.pdbx_description
1 polymer ?
#
loop_
_entity_poly.entity_id
_entity_poly.type
_entity_poly.pdbx_seq_one_letter_code
_entity_poly.pdbx_strand_id
1 'polypeptide(L)'
;MANTKKQEVFDPIQLEVIWNRLVTLLEEQAKTLIRTSFTSILSDANDLSAGLFNQAGDMIAQANTGTPGHINSMATGVRHFLKNVDTTKLKDGDVLIGNNPYEISGHLLDVTIVTPVFYKESLIGYFASTCHVSDVGGRGFSPEGESIYEEGLHLPYMKMYERGVVNETLLTLIRANVRAPYQVIGDLRAQVVAQEVAISRLRETLEEFGLRDIEAIGEEIIAISEKAMRKAIEELPDGTYENELYSDGAEKPILLKCKLIVKGDTVHVDFDGTSEGSKKAINVCLNYTLAYVNYVLKATIAPDVPSNEGSFRPVSVSAPEGSVLNAVHPMPTAQDILLVI
;
A
#
# COMPACT_ATOMS: atom_id res chain seq x y z
N MET A 1 1.85 -41.66 10.38
CA MET A 1 1.93 -40.50 11.31
C MET A 1 0.66 -39.71 11.14
N ALA A 2 -0.04 -39.41 12.24
CA ALA A 2 -1.39 -38.89 12.23
C ALA A 2 -1.46 -37.56 11.46
N ASN A 3 -2.28 -37.55 10.41
CA ASN A 3 -2.61 -36.37 9.62
C ASN A 3 -3.58 -35.53 10.45
N THR A 4 -3.07 -34.60 11.24
CA THR A 4 -3.88 -33.64 12.00
C THR A 4 -4.46 -32.66 10.98
N LYS A 5 -5.62 -33.00 10.38
CA LYS A 5 -6.42 -32.04 9.63
C LYS A 5 -6.72 -30.89 10.60
N LYS A 6 -6.13 -29.72 10.34
CA LYS A 6 -6.54 -28.45 10.95
C LYS A 6 -8.05 -28.37 10.73
N GLN A 7 -8.82 -28.28 11.81
CA GLN A 7 -10.27 -28.22 11.72
C GLN A 7 -10.59 -26.90 11.00
N GLU A 8 -11.14 -26.95 9.78
CA GLU A 8 -11.50 -25.75 9.03
C GLU A 8 -12.51 -24.95 9.86
N VAL A 9 -12.11 -23.72 10.23
CA VAL A 9 -12.90 -22.83 11.11
C VAL A 9 -14.16 -22.34 10.39
N PHE A 10 -14.12 -22.29 9.06
CA PHE A 10 -15.22 -21.88 8.19
C PHE A 10 -15.52 -22.97 7.16
N ASP A 11 -16.81 -23.19 6.87
CA ASP A 11 -17.21 -23.94 5.69
C ASP A 11 -16.81 -23.16 4.42
N PRO A 12 -16.37 -23.83 3.33
CA PRO A 12 -15.91 -23.14 2.12
C PRO A 12 -16.92 -22.17 1.51
N ILE A 13 -18.23 -22.45 1.60
CA ILE A 13 -19.26 -21.55 1.08
C ILE A 13 -19.34 -20.30 1.96
N GLN A 14 -19.29 -20.48 3.28
CA GLN A 14 -19.31 -19.36 4.23
C GLN A 14 -18.08 -18.46 4.05
N LEU A 15 -16.90 -19.05 3.91
CA LEU A 15 -15.65 -18.34 3.65
C LEU A 15 -15.74 -17.49 2.38
N GLU A 16 -16.18 -18.08 1.26
CA GLU A 16 -16.32 -17.39 -0.01
C GLU A 16 -17.32 -16.22 0.08
N VAL A 17 -18.45 -16.41 0.78
CA VAL A 17 -19.45 -15.36 0.97
C VAL A 17 -18.88 -14.20 1.79
N ILE A 18 -18.21 -14.48 2.91
CA ILE A 18 -17.62 -13.44 3.76
C ILE A 18 -16.50 -12.72 3.00
N TRP A 19 -15.63 -13.45 2.31
CA TRP A 19 -14.54 -12.86 1.52
C TRP A 19 -15.08 -11.92 0.45
N ASN A 20 -16.07 -12.36 -0.36
CA ASN A 20 -16.70 -11.48 -1.35
C ASN A 20 -17.34 -10.24 -0.71
N ARG A 21 -17.89 -10.35 0.51
CA ARG A 21 -18.40 -9.20 1.27
C ARG A 21 -17.27 -8.23 1.65
N LEU A 22 -16.12 -8.73 2.11
CA LEU A 22 -14.94 -7.92 2.42
C LEU A 22 -14.37 -7.21 1.18
N VAL A 23 -14.36 -7.86 0.02
CA VAL A 23 -13.98 -7.19 -1.24
C VAL A 23 -15.01 -6.13 -1.63
N THR A 24 -16.30 -6.46 -1.50
CA THR A 24 -17.39 -5.53 -1.85
C THR A 24 -17.38 -4.25 -1.02
N LEU A 25 -17.10 -4.33 0.29
CA LEU A 25 -17.02 -3.13 1.13
C LEU A 25 -15.80 -2.27 0.81
N LEU A 26 -14.69 -2.87 0.34
CA LEU A 26 -13.51 -2.13 -0.13
C LEU A 26 -13.79 -1.43 -1.47
N GLU A 27 -14.58 -2.06 -2.35
CA GLU A 27 -15.10 -1.40 -3.54
C GLU A 27 -16.04 -0.23 -3.20
N GLU A 28 -16.86 -0.35 -2.15
CA GLU A 28 -17.68 0.75 -1.65
C GLU A 28 -16.82 1.88 -1.06
N GLN A 29 -15.74 1.54 -0.34
CA GLN A 29 -14.73 2.49 0.13
C GLN A 29 -14.13 3.28 -1.05
N ALA A 30 -13.58 2.59 -2.05
CA ALA A 30 -12.95 3.21 -3.21
C ALA A 30 -13.95 4.10 -3.99
N LYS A 31 -15.18 3.62 -4.21
CA LYS A 31 -16.22 4.42 -4.89
C LYS A 31 -16.65 5.65 -4.09
N THR A 32 -16.72 5.53 -2.76
CA THR A 32 -17.02 6.67 -1.89
C THR A 32 -15.92 7.72 -1.99
N LEU A 33 -14.67 7.28 -1.96
CA LEU A 33 -13.50 8.14 -2.12
C LEU A 33 -13.52 8.88 -3.47
N ILE A 34 -13.73 8.17 -4.58
CA ILE A 34 -13.84 8.76 -5.93
C ILE A 34 -14.94 9.82 -5.95
N ARG A 35 -16.14 9.51 -5.44
CA ARG A 35 -17.31 10.40 -5.49
C ARG A 35 -17.22 11.62 -4.57
N THR A 36 -16.40 11.54 -3.53
CA THR A 36 -16.21 12.62 -2.55
C THR A 36 -14.89 13.37 -2.74
N SER A 37 -14.10 12.97 -3.74
CA SER A 37 -12.83 13.62 -4.07
C SER A 37 -13.04 15.01 -4.70
N PHE A 38 -12.00 15.82 -4.61
CA PHE A 38 -11.97 17.22 -5.01
C PHE A 38 -11.05 17.44 -6.21
N THR A 39 -10.42 16.39 -6.72
CA THR A 39 -9.46 16.42 -7.83
C THR A 39 -9.76 15.35 -8.86
N SER A 40 -9.49 15.66 -10.14
CA SER A 40 -9.60 14.69 -11.23
C SER A 40 -8.58 13.55 -11.14
N ILE A 41 -7.50 13.74 -10.36
CA ILE A 41 -6.52 12.68 -10.06
C ILE A 41 -7.22 11.49 -9.41
N LEU A 42 -8.11 11.76 -8.46
CA LEU A 42 -8.87 10.71 -7.79
C LEU A 42 -10.20 10.41 -8.51
N SER A 43 -10.93 11.44 -8.98
CA SER A 43 -12.27 11.23 -9.54
C SER A 43 -12.26 10.57 -10.92
N ASP A 44 -11.24 10.85 -11.73
CA ASP A 44 -11.20 10.45 -13.15
C ASP A 44 -10.05 9.47 -13.42
N ALA A 45 -8.85 9.73 -12.87
CA ALA A 45 -7.69 8.88 -13.07
C ALA A 45 -7.61 7.69 -12.07
N ASN A 46 -8.42 7.70 -11.01
CA ASN A 46 -8.47 6.67 -9.98
C ASN A 46 -7.10 6.35 -9.35
N ASP A 47 -6.25 7.36 -9.14
CA ASP A 47 -4.93 7.19 -8.54
C ASP A 47 -5.02 7.09 -7.01
N LEU A 48 -5.58 5.97 -6.56
CA LEU A 48 -5.90 5.66 -5.17
C LEU A 48 -5.79 4.17 -4.90
N SER A 49 -5.76 3.80 -3.63
CA SER A 49 -5.92 2.42 -3.16
C SER A 49 -6.76 2.36 -1.89
N ALA A 50 -7.32 1.19 -1.61
CA ALA A 50 -8.12 0.92 -0.42
C ALA A 50 -7.87 -0.52 0.07
N GLY A 51 -7.60 -0.69 1.36
CA GLY A 51 -7.27 -2.00 1.94
C GLY A 51 -7.78 -2.21 3.36
N LEU A 52 -8.03 -3.47 3.71
CA LEU A 52 -8.38 -3.95 5.04
C LEU A 52 -7.21 -4.75 5.61
N PHE A 53 -6.83 -4.44 6.85
CA PHE A 53 -5.67 -5.00 7.53
C PHE A 53 -6.07 -5.59 8.88
N ASN A 54 -5.43 -6.70 9.27
CA ASN A 54 -5.58 -7.25 10.62
C ASN A 54 -4.79 -6.41 11.67
N GLN A 55 -4.80 -6.85 12.92
CA GLN A 55 -4.09 -6.14 14.01
C GLN A 55 -2.56 -6.14 13.86
N ALA A 56 -2.01 -7.13 13.15
CA ALA A 56 -0.58 -7.19 12.86
C ALA A 56 -0.16 -6.27 11.70
N GLY A 57 -1.13 -5.66 11.00
CA GLY A 57 -0.88 -4.86 9.80
C GLY A 57 -0.68 -5.72 8.54
N ASP A 58 -1.13 -6.97 8.55
CA ASP A 58 -1.19 -7.80 7.36
C ASP A 58 -2.42 -7.43 6.53
N MET A 59 -2.23 -7.17 5.23
CA MET A 59 -3.34 -6.86 4.34
C MET A 59 -4.16 -8.12 4.06
N ILE A 60 -5.44 -8.12 4.46
CA ILE A 60 -6.37 -9.24 4.27
C ILE A 60 -6.97 -9.19 2.86
N ALA A 61 -7.44 -8.00 2.47
CA ALA A 61 -8.13 -7.77 1.21
C ALA A 61 -7.93 -6.31 0.79
N GLN A 62 -8.12 -6.04 -0.49
CA GLN A 62 -8.00 -4.72 -1.08
C GLN A 62 -9.06 -4.52 -2.18
N ALA A 63 -9.32 -3.27 -2.55
CA ALA A 63 -10.17 -2.96 -3.69
C ALA A 63 -9.50 -3.41 -5.00
N ASN A 64 -10.28 -3.78 -6.00
CA ASN A 64 -9.77 -4.05 -7.35
C ASN A 64 -9.39 -2.76 -8.08
N THR A 65 -9.93 -1.62 -7.62
CA THR A 65 -9.55 -0.30 -8.11
C THR A 65 -8.27 0.16 -7.41
N GLY A 66 -7.24 0.47 -8.19
CA GLY A 66 -6.08 1.22 -7.72
C GLY A 66 -4.80 0.91 -8.47
N THR A 67 -3.80 1.77 -8.31
CA THR A 67 -2.51 1.60 -8.97
C THR A 67 -1.65 0.58 -8.22
N PRO A 68 -0.86 -0.25 -8.92
CA PRO A 68 -0.04 -1.28 -8.27
C PRO A 68 0.98 -0.70 -7.30
N GLY A 69 1.50 0.49 -7.62
CA GLY A 69 2.39 1.27 -6.76
C GLY A 69 1.79 1.47 -5.39
N HIS A 70 0.57 2.01 -5.29
CA HIS A 70 -0.09 2.26 -4.02
C HIS A 70 -0.47 0.98 -3.28
N ILE A 71 -1.10 0.03 -3.96
CA ILE A 71 -1.67 -1.17 -3.32
C ILE A 71 -0.59 -2.01 -2.66
N ASN A 72 0.43 -2.36 -3.43
CA ASN A 72 1.43 -3.31 -2.96
C ASN A 72 2.41 -2.62 -2.00
N SER A 73 2.67 -1.31 -2.17
CA SER A 73 3.51 -0.58 -1.21
C SER A 73 2.77 -0.35 0.12
N MET A 74 1.46 -0.04 0.09
CA MET A 74 0.62 0.12 1.28
C MET A 74 0.58 -1.16 2.14
N ALA A 75 0.64 -2.34 1.52
CA ALA A 75 0.74 -3.62 2.23
C ALA A 75 1.94 -3.68 3.18
N THR A 76 3.04 -3.03 2.83
CA THR A 76 4.21 -2.85 3.72
C THR A 76 4.10 -1.61 4.60
N GLY A 77 3.57 -0.51 4.05
CA GLY A 77 3.52 0.81 4.67
C GLY A 77 2.69 0.88 5.95
N VAL A 78 1.57 0.14 6.05
CA VAL A 78 0.72 0.14 7.27
C VAL A 78 1.52 -0.28 8.50
N ARG A 79 2.43 -1.26 8.38
CA ARG A 79 3.26 -1.70 9.51
C ARG A 79 4.18 -0.59 10.03
N HIS A 80 4.60 0.35 9.19
CA HIS A 80 5.37 1.52 9.62
C HIS A 80 4.53 2.48 10.46
N PHE A 81 3.23 2.66 10.17
CA PHE A 81 2.33 3.39 11.07
C PHE A 81 2.26 2.71 12.44
N LEU A 82 2.04 1.40 12.46
CA LEU A 82 1.88 0.63 13.70
C LEU A 82 3.16 0.58 14.55
N LYS A 83 4.33 0.68 13.91
CA LYS A 83 5.62 0.76 14.59
C LYS A 83 5.90 2.15 15.18
N ASN A 84 5.48 3.21 14.49
CA ASN A 84 5.82 4.59 14.86
C ASN A 84 4.75 5.27 15.74
N VAL A 85 3.55 4.71 15.82
CA VAL A 85 2.47 5.17 16.70
C VAL A 85 2.24 4.15 17.81
N ASP A 86 1.99 4.64 19.04
CA ASP A 86 1.61 3.78 20.16
C ASP A 86 0.21 3.20 19.96
N THR A 87 0.13 2.00 19.38
CA THR A 87 -1.12 1.31 19.05
C THR A 87 -1.98 1.03 20.29
N THR A 88 -1.37 0.93 21.48
CA THR A 88 -2.09 0.71 22.75
C THR A 88 -2.93 1.91 23.17
N LYS A 89 -2.62 3.10 22.63
CA LYS A 89 -3.34 4.35 22.90
C LYS A 89 -4.38 4.70 21.84
N LEU A 90 -4.51 3.91 20.77
CA LEU A 90 -5.52 4.13 19.75
C LEU A 90 -6.93 3.93 20.34
N LYS A 91 -7.87 4.73 19.84
CA LYS A 91 -9.29 4.72 20.22
C LYS A 91 -10.15 4.81 18.97
N ASP A 92 -11.41 4.40 19.10
CA ASP A 92 -12.41 4.57 18.04
C ASP A 92 -12.53 6.06 17.66
N GLY A 93 -12.55 6.34 16.35
CA GLY A 93 -12.52 7.69 15.79
C GLY A 93 -11.14 8.35 15.73
N ASP A 94 -10.06 7.70 16.17
CA ASP A 94 -8.71 8.14 15.79
C ASP A 94 -8.48 7.91 14.30
N VAL A 95 -7.71 8.77 13.65
CA VAL A 95 -7.27 8.61 12.25
C VAL A 95 -5.81 8.99 12.15
N LEU A 96 -5.00 8.15 11.51
CA LEU A 96 -3.57 8.36 11.29
C LEU A 96 -3.30 8.87 9.87
N ILE A 97 -2.22 9.65 9.71
CA ILE A 97 -1.75 10.20 8.43
C ILE A 97 -0.22 10.08 8.33
N GLY A 98 0.29 9.91 7.12
CA GLY A 98 1.71 9.91 6.78
C GLY A 98 1.93 9.79 5.28
N ASN A 99 3.08 10.23 4.78
CA ASN A 99 3.44 10.17 3.35
C ASN A 99 4.92 9.86 3.10
N ASN A 100 5.59 9.17 4.04
CA ASN A 100 7.00 8.83 3.89
C ASN A 100 7.21 7.94 2.64
N PRO A 101 7.95 8.40 1.61
CA PRO A 101 8.12 7.66 0.36
C PRO A 101 8.87 6.34 0.55
N TYR A 102 9.93 6.37 1.36
CA TYR A 102 10.84 5.25 1.57
C TYR A 102 10.20 4.09 2.33
N GLU A 103 9.11 4.36 3.04
CA GLU A 103 8.43 3.39 3.90
C GLU A 103 7.01 3.06 3.42
N ILE A 104 6.34 3.97 2.71
CA ILE A 104 4.92 3.85 2.38
C ILE A 104 4.66 3.78 0.87
N SER A 105 4.87 4.86 0.11
CA SER A 105 4.33 4.96 -1.26
C SER A 105 5.17 5.80 -2.23
N GLY A 106 6.48 5.57 -2.31
CA GLY A 106 7.31 6.01 -3.44
C GLY A 106 7.66 7.51 -3.47
N HIS A 107 6.68 8.40 -3.33
CA HIS A 107 6.85 9.86 -3.35
C HIS A 107 5.89 10.60 -2.40
N LEU A 108 6.21 11.84 -2.04
CA LEU A 108 5.45 12.62 -1.04
C LEU A 108 3.99 12.92 -1.41
N LEU A 109 3.66 12.92 -2.70
CA LEU A 109 2.28 13.20 -3.16
C LEU A 109 1.31 12.08 -2.78
N ASP A 110 1.82 10.89 -2.45
CA ASP A 110 0.99 9.78 -2.01
C ASP A 110 0.81 9.87 -0.50
N VAL A 111 -0.36 10.36 -0.09
CA VAL A 111 -0.70 10.50 1.32
C VAL A 111 -1.57 9.34 1.74
N THR A 112 -1.08 8.59 2.73
CA THR A 112 -1.77 7.44 3.31
C THR A 112 -2.49 7.82 4.59
N ILE A 113 -3.75 7.38 4.68
CA ILE A 113 -4.60 7.49 5.86
C ILE A 113 -4.87 6.09 6.40
N VAL A 114 -4.67 5.89 7.71
CA VAL A 114 -4.93 4.61 8.39
C VAL A 114 -5.88 4.85 9.55
N THR A 115 -7.04 4.18 9.55
CA THR A 115 -8.06 4.30 10.60
C THR A 115 -8.19 2.97 11.37
N PRO A 116 -7.91 2.94 12.69
CA PRO A 116 -8.19 1.77 13.51
C PRO A 116 -9.69 1.47 13.57
N VAL A 117 -10.02 0.19 13.48
CA VAL A 117 -11.40 -0.30 13.52
C VAL A 117 -11.67 -0.94 14.87
N PHE A 118 -12.65 -0.40 15.59
CA PHE A 118 -13.14 -1.01 16.82
C PHE A 118 -14.48 -1.71 16.61
N TYR A 119 -14.66 -2.88 17.21
CA TYR A 119 -15.92 -3.59 17.30
C TYR A 119 -16.08 -4.17 18.71
N LYS A 120 -17.21 -3.90 19.37
CA LYS A 120 -17.47 -4.28 20.78
C LYS A 120 -16.30 -3.91 21.71
N GLU A 121 -15.85 -2.66 21.61
CA GLU A 121 -14.73 -2.05 22.38
C GLU A 121 -13.34 -2.66 22.15
N SER A 122 -13.21 -3.62 21.23
CA SER A 122 -11.94 -4.25 20.87
C SER A 122 -11.44 -3.70 19.54
N LEU A 123 -10.14 -3.38 19.45
CA LEU A 123 -9.48 -3.12 18.18
C LEU A 123 -9.46 -4.44 17.39
N ILE A 124 -9.97 -4.44 16.16
CA ILE A 124 -10.06 -5.64 15.32
C ILE A 124 -9.19 -5.56 14.05
N GLY A 125 -8.66 -4.39 13.72
CA GLY A 125 -7.85 -4.19 12.51
C GLY A 125 -7.83 -2.73 12.09
N TYR A 126 -7.50 -2.49 10.82
CA TYR A 126 -7.37 -1.15 10.25
C TYR A 126 -7.94 -1.11 8.83
N PHE A 127 -8.56 0.01 8.46
CA PHE A 127 -8.67 0.39 7.06
C PHE A 127 -7.52 1.32 6.71
N ALA A 128 -7.03 1.20 5.48
CA ALA A 128 -6.10 2.17 4.93
C ALA A 128 -6.49 2.56 3.51
N SER A 129 -6.08 3.76 3.12
CA SER A 129 -6.10 4.23 1.75
C SER A 129 -4.87 5.07 1.50
N THR A 130 -4.36 5.01 0.28
CA THR A 130 -3.33 5.92 -0.23
C THR A 130 -3.90 6.65 -1.43
N CYS A 131 -3.69 7.95 -1.50
CA CYS A 131 -4.14 8.78 -2.61
C CYS A 131 -3.05 9.74 -3.05
N HIS A 132 -2.91 9.90 -4.36
CA HIS A 132 -2.10 10.96 -4.92
C HIS A 132 -2.82 12.31 -4.76
N VAL A 133 -2.38 13.14 -3.80
CA VAL A 133 -2.94 14.49 -3.63
C VAL A 133 -2.43 15.42 -4.72
N SER A 134 -3.19 16.47 -5.03
CA SER A 134 -2.81 17.43 -6.08
C SER A 134 -1.56 18.26 -5.79
N ASP A 135 -1.19 18.42 -4.51
CA ASP A 135 -0.04 19.22 -4.13
C ASP A 135 0.45 18.90 -2.70
N VAL A 136 1.75 18.98 -2.51
CA VAL A 136 2.44 18.89 -1.21
C VAL A 136 3.36 20.08 -0.95
N GLY A 137 3.31 21.13 -1.76
CA GLY A 137 4.25 22.25 -1.66
C GLY A 137 5.55 21.96 -2.41
N GLY A 138 6.67 22.50 -1.92
CA GLY A 138 8.00 22.27 -2.49
C GLY A 138 8.06 22.46 -4.01
N ARG A 139 8.83 21.64 -4.71
CA ARG A 139 8.83 21.54 -6.17
C ARG A 139 7.70 20.65 -6.70
N GLY A 140 7.05 19.87 -5.82
CA GLY A 140 5.99 18.95 -6.18
C GLY A 140 6.46 17.86 -7.14
N PHE A 141 5.57 17.44 -8.04
CA PHE A 141 5.82 16.40 -9.05
C PHE A 141 6.78 16.91 -10.15
N SER A 142 8.07 16.96 -9.86
CA SER A 142 9.10 17.51 -10.74
C SER A 142 10.38 16.68 -10.66
N PRO A 143 11.07 16.39 -11.78
CA PRO A 143 12.35 15.68 -11.73
C PRO A 143 13.48 16.55 -11.19
N GLU A 144 13.27 17.86 -11.07
CA GLU A 144 14.35 18.83 -10.81
C GLU A 144 14.82 18.87 -9.36
N GLY A 145 14.08 18.28 -8.43
CA GLY A 145 14.47 18.22 -7.01
C GLY A 145 15.74 17.39 -6.81
N GLU A 146 16.66 17.88 -5.97
CA GLU A 146 17.91 17.19 -5.67
C GLU A 146 17.94 16.55 -4.28
N SER A 147 16.90 16.80 -3.49
CA SER A 147 16.66 16.17 -2.21
C SER A 147 15.16 16.13 -1.92
N ILE A 148 14.72 15.14 -1.14
CA ILE A 148 13.35 15.05 -0.62
C ILE A 148 12.87 16.34 0.06
N TYR A 149 13.78 17.12 0.65
CA TYR A 149 13.46 18.41 1.29
C TYR A 149 13.03 19.50 0.30
N GLU A 150 13.34 19.34 -0.99
CA GLU A 150 12.85 20.24 -2.02
C GLU A 150 11.47 19.85 -2.53
N GLU A 151 11.01 18.61 -2.29
CA GLU A 151 9.83 18.07 -2.97
C GLU A 151 8.51 18.51 -2.33
N GLY A 152 8.51 18.75 -1.01
CA GLY A 152 7.36 19.32 -0.31
C GLY A 152 7.21 18.85 1.13
N LEU A 153 5.97 18.84 1.59
CA LEU A 153 5.57 18.45 2.92
C LEU A 153 5.85 16.96 3.15
N HIS A 154 6.75 16.70 4.08
CA HIS A 154 6.94 15.37 4.65
C HIS A 154 6.13 15.27 5.95
N LEU A 155 5.00 14.58 5.87
CA LEU A 155 4.09 14.32 6.98
C LEU A 155 4.58 13.12 7.78
N PRO A 156 4.94 13.29 9.06
CA PRO A 156 5.30 12.18 9.92
C PRO A 156 4.07 11.32 10.23
N TYR A 157 4.30 10.10 10.73
CA TYR A 157 3.23 9.27 11.27
C TYR A 157 2.61 9.93 12.50
N MET A 158 1.38 10.42 12.37
CA MET A 158 0.69 11.09 13.46
C MET A 158 -0.82 11.01 13.34
N LYS A 159 -1.54 11.44 14.38
CA LYS A 159 -3.00 11.55 14.35
C LYS A 159 -3.45 12.78 13.58
N MET A 160 -4.25 12.56 12.54
CA MET A 160 -5.06 13.58 11.86
C MET A 160 -6.36 13.84 12.62
N TYR A 161 -6.97 12.79 13.18
CA TYR A 161 -8.11 12.89 14.07
C TYR A 161 -7.80 12.16 15.38
N GLU A 162 -8.26 12.74 16.49
CA GLU A 162 -8.26 12.10 17.78
C GLU A 162 -9.71 11.98 18.29
N ARG A 163 -10.22 10.76 18.36
CA ARG A 163 -11.61 10.44 18.78
C ARG A 163 -12.67 11.28 18.05
N GLY A 164 -12.56 11.38 16.73
CA GLY A 164 -13.46 12.16 15.87
C GLY A 164 -13.20 13.67 15.86
N VAL A 165 -12.24 14.16 16.64
CA VAL A 165 -11.85 15.58 16.64
C VAL A 165 -10.65 15.78 15.74
N VAL A 166 -10.82 16.60 14.70
CA VAL A 166 -9.77 16.90 13.74
C VAL A 166 -8.64 17.74 14.36
N ASN A 167 -7.40 17.43 14.00
CA ASN A 167 -6.23 18.21 14.37
C ASN A 167 -6.13 19.48 13.50
N GLU A 168 -6.79 20.56 13.93
CA GLU A 168 -6.78 21.82 13.18
C GLU A 168 -5.39 22.47 13.07
N THR A 169 -4.47 22.19 14.00
CA THR A 169 -3.09 22.66 13.88
C THR A 169 -2.40 22.02 12.68
N LEU A 170 -2.54 20.69 12.53
CA LEU A 170 -2.03 19.97 11.37
C LEU A 170 -2.65 20.50 10.07
N LEU A 171 -3.98 20.63 10.02
CA LEU A 171 -4.63 21.12 8.80
C LEU A 171 -4.24 22.56 8.46
N THR A 172 -4.02 23.41 9.47
CA THR A 172 -3.52 24.77 9.26
C THR A 172 -2.12 24.77 8.64
N LEU A 173 -1.23 23.89 9.12
CA LEU A 173 0.11 23.74 8.55
C LEU A 173 0.07 23.24 7.10
N ILE A 174 -0.75 22.23 6.81
CA ILE A 174 -0.91 21.72 5.44
C ILE A 174 -1.42 22.83 4.52
N ARG A 175 -2.50 23.52 4.90
CA ARG A 175 -3.09 24.61 4.10
C ARG A 175 -2.09 25.73 3.77
N ALA A 176 -1.19 26.04 4.69
CA ALA A 176 -0.21 27.09 4.50
C ALA A 176 0.93 26.72 3.54
N ASN A 177 1.14 25.42 3.29
CA ASN A 177 2.29 24.91 2.56
C ASN A 177 1.93 24.26 1.21
N VAL A 178 0.67 24.27 0.82
CA VAL A 178 0.20 23.77 -0.49
C VAL A 178 -0.48 24.89 -1.29
N ARG A 179 -0.41 24.81 -2.61
CA ARG A 179 -0.99 25.75 -3.59
C ARG A 179 -2.49 25.54 -3.76
N ALA A 180 -2.97 24.31 -3.57
CA ALA A 180 -4.38 23.92 -3.73
C ALA A 180 -5.01 23.45 -2.40
N PRO A 181 -5.07 24.30 -1.35
CA PRO A 181 -5.44 23.87 0.00
C PRO A 181 -6.88 23.37 0.10
N TYR A 182 -7.81 23.88 -0.72
CA TYR A 182 -9.19 23.39 -0.71
C TYR A 182 -9.27 21.96 -1.23
N GLN A 183 -8.58 21.67 -2.34
CA GLN A 183 -8.52 20.35 -2.95
C GLN A 183 -7.78 19.35 -2.07
N VAL A 184 -6.58 19.68 -1.62
CA VAL A 184 -5.76 18.77 -0.78
C VAL A 184 -6.51 18.41 0.50
N ILE A 185 -7.06 19.38 1.22
CA ILE A 185 -7.81 19.09 2.45
C ILE A 185 -9.12 18.35 2.14
N GLY A 186 -9.75 18.63 1.00
CA GLY A 186 -10.92 17.90 0.50
C GLY A 186 -10.63 16.42 0.29
N ASP A 187 -9.56 16.09 -0.43
CA ASP A 187 -9.14 14.72 -0.70
C ASP A 187 -8.72 13.98 0.57
N LEU A 188 -8.00 14.62 1.49
CA LEU A 188 -7.67 14.01 2.79
C LEU A 188 -8.94 13.68 3.59
N ARG A 189 -9.95 14.55 3.57
CA ARG A 189 -11.25 14.28 4.22
C ARG A 189 -12.05 13.21 3.48
N ALA A 190 -11.96 13.15 2.16
CA ALA A 190 -12.60 12.11 1.35
C ALA A 190 -12.08 10.72 1.75
N GLN A 191 -10.76 10.59 2.00
CA GLN A 191 -10.17 9.35 2.54
C GLN A 191 -10.79 8.96 3.89
N VAL A 192 -10.93 9.91 4.82
CA VAL A 192 -11.55 9.67 6.14
C VAL A 192 -13.00 9.18 5.98
N VAL A 193 -13.81 9.90 5.20
CA VAL A 193 -15.22 9.56 4.98
C VAL A 193 -15.38 8.18 4.33
N ALA A 194 -14.53 7.86 3.35
CA ALA A 194 -14.54 6.54 2.73
C ALA A 194 -14.25 5.42 3.74
N GLN A 195 -13.29 5.63 4.64
CA GLN A 195 -12.97 4.67 5.71
C GLN A 195 -14.12 4.53 6.72
N GLU A 196 -14.80 5.62 7.10
CA GLU A 196 -15.98 5.57 7.97
C GLU A 196 -17.11 4.70 7.36
N VAL A 197 -17.36 4.82 6.05
CA VAL A 197 -18.33 3.97 5.34
C VAL A 197 -17.92 2.50 5.40
N ALA A 198 -16.65 2.20 5.09
CA ALA A 198 -16.12 0.83 5.14
C ALA A 198 -16.20 0.21 6.55
N ILE A 199 -15.91 1.01 7.59
CA ILE A 199 -16.02 0.61 9.00
C ILE A 199 -17.46 0.23 9.35
N SER A 200 -18.44 1.05 8.95
CA SER A 200 -19.86 0.73 9.18
C SER A 200 -20.25 -0.59 8.53
N ARG A 201 -19.85 -0.80 7.27
CA ARG A 201 -20.12 -2.03 6.52
C ARG A 201 -19.45 -3.27 7.11
N LEU A 202 -18.23 -3.13 7.60
CA LEU A 202 -17.54 -4.22 8.27
C LEU A 202 -18.28 -4.60 9.56
N ARG A 203 -18.69 -3.63 10.38
CA ARG A 203 -19.46 -3.87 11.61
C ARG A 203 -20.80 -4.57 11.32
N GLU A 204 -21.51 -4.16 10.27
CA GLU A 204 -22.74 -4.81 9.80
C GLU A 204 -22.47 -6.27 9.39
N THR A 205 -21.39 -6.51 8.64
CA THR A 205 -20.97 -7.85 8.21
C THR A 205 -20.65 -8.74 9.40
N LEU A 206 -19.90 -8.25 10.39
CA LEU A 206 -19.57 -9.01 11.59
C LEU A 206 -20.82 -9.40 12.38
N GLU A 207 -21.79 -8.49 12.50
CA GLU A 207 -23.07 -8.78 13.16
C GLU A 207 -23.90 -9.81 12.39
N GLU A 208 -24.01 -9.68 11.05
CA GLU A 208 -24.76 -10.60 10.18
C GLU A 208 -24.24 -12.04 10.30
N PHE A 209 -22.91 -12.23 10.29
CA PHE A 209 -22.27 -13.54 10.37
C PHE A 209 -21.97 -14.00 11.80
N GLY A 210 -22.31 -13.22 12.82
CA GLY A 210 -22.05 -13.55 14.23
C GLY A 210 -20.56 -13.64 14.58
N LEU A 211 -19.70 -12.90 13.87
CA LEU A 211 -18.26 -12.87 14.07
C LEU A 211 -17.88 -11.87 15.17
N ARG A 212 -16.79 -12.15 15.89
CA ARG A 212 -16.27 -11.25 16.95
C ARG A 212 -15.17 -10.33 16.43
N ASP A 213 -14.47 -10.74 15.40
CA ASP A 213 -13.35 -10.05 14.77
C ASP A 213 -13.15 -10.60 13.34
N ILE A 214 -12.08 -10.14 12.69
CA ILE A 214 -11.67 -10.55 11.34
C ILE A 214 -10.43 -11.46 11.33
N GLU A 215 -9.93 -11.91 12.48
CA GLU A 215 -8.62 -12.55 12.56
C GLU A 215 -8.65 -13.93 11.90
N ALA A 216 -9.57 -14.80 12.32
CA ALA A 216 -9.67 -16.15 11.78
C ALA A 216 -9.99 -16.16 10.28
N ILE A 217 -10.88 -15.26 9.82
CA ILE A 217 -11.22 -15.15 8.40
C ILE A 217 -10.04 -14.59 7.60
N GLY A 218 -9.32 -13.61 8.16
CA GLY A 218 -8.12 -13.03 7.56
C GLY A 218 -7.00 -14.03 7.39
N GLU A 219 -6.74 -14.86 8.42
CA GLU A 219 -5.75 -15.94 8.37
C GLU A 219 -6.04 -16.93 7.24
N GLU A 220 -7.30 -17.37 7.10
CA GLU A 220 -7.69 -18.31 6.04
C GLU A 220 -7.58 -17.69 4.64
N ILE A 221 -8.04 -16.44 4.47
CA ILE A 221 -7.91 -15.68 3.21
C ILE A 221 -6.44 -15.54 2.79
N ILE A 222 -5.58 -15.15 3.73
CA ILE A 222 -4.15 -14.99 3.49
C ILE A 222 -3.51 -16.34 3.15
N ALA A 223 -3.85 -17.40 3.89
CA ALA A 223 -3.30 -18.74 3.65
C ALA A 223 -3.69 -19.30 2.28
N ILE A 224 -4.93 -19.06 1.83
CA ILE A 224 -5.40 -19.49 0.50
C ILE A 224 -4.63 -18.75 -0.60
N SER A 225 -4.50 -17.43 -0.51
CA SER A 225 -3.74 -16.65 -1.49
C SER A 225 -2.27 -17.03 -1.51
N GLU A 226 -1.65 -17.27 -0.35
CA GLU A 226 -0.25 -17.72 -0.27
C GLU A 226 -0.06 -19.07 -0.95
N LYS A 227 -0.92 -20.05 -0.64
CA LYS A 227 -0.88 -21.37 -1.27
C LYS A 227 -1.07 -21.30 -2.79
N ALA A 228 -1.98 -20.44 -3.25
CA ALA A 228 -2.25 -20.28 -4.67
C ALA A 228 -1.07 -19.64 -5.41
N MET A 229 -0.45 -18.59 -4.83
CA MET A 229 0.72 -17.95 -5.41
C MET A 229 1.94 -18.90 -5.43
N ARG A 230 2.20 -19.60 -4.33
CA ARG A 230 3.27 -20.61 -4.23
C ARG A 230 3.12 -21.69 -5.29
N LYS A 231 1.91 -22.22 -5.47
CA LYS A 231 1.60 -23.20 -6.52
C LYS A 231 1.89 -22.65 -7.92
N ALA A 232 1.50 -21.40 -8.20
CA ALA A 232 1.80 -20.78 -9.49
C ALA A 232 3.31 -20.62 -9.73
N ILE A 233 4.08 -20.33 -8.67
CA ILE A 233 5.55 -20.27 -8.75
C ILE A 233 6.15 -21.66 -9.00
N GLU A 234 5.66 -22.72 -8.36
CA GLU A 234 6.13 -24.11 -8.57
C GLU A 234 5.98 -24.60 -10.02
N GLU A 235 5.10 -23.99 -10.81
CA GLU A 235 4.92 -24.31 -12.23
C GLU A 235 6.04 -23.70 -13.10
N LEU A 236 6.80 -22.74 -12.58
CA LEU A 236 7.99 -22.19 -13.24
C LEU A 236 9.18 -23.14 -13.09
N PRO A 237 10.05 -23.27 -14.11
CA PRO A 237 11.29 -24.00 -13.94
C PRO A 237 12.21 -23.29 -12.94
N ASP A 238 12.74 -24.05 -11.97
CA ASP A 238 13.82 -23.58 -11.10
C ASP A 238 15.00 -23.09 -11.93
N GLY A 239 15.52 -21.90 -11.60
CA GLY A 239 16.59 -21.31 -12.38
C GLY A 239 16.89 -19.86 -12.02
N THR A 240 17.89 -19.33 -12.70
CA THR A 240 18.27 -17.92 -12.65
C THR A 240 18.15 -17.35 -14.05
N TYR A 241 17.38 -16.27 -14.16
CA TYR A 241 17.10 -15.57 -15.41
C TYR A 241 17.56 -14.13 -15.28
N GLU A 242 18.36 -13.67 -16.23
CA GLU A 242 18.97 -12.35 -16.18
C GLU A 242 18.54 -11.51 -17.38
N ASN A 243 18.28 -10.24 -17.15
CA ASN A 243 18.07 -9.26 -18.20
C ASN A 243 18.60 -7.88 -17.76
N GLU A 244 18.93 -7.05 -18.73
CA GLU A 244 19.33 -5.67 -18.49
C GLU A 244 18.72 -4.74 -19.54
N LEU A 245 18.43 -3.51 -19.14
CA LEU A 245 17.91 -2.48 -20.04
C LEU A 245 18.50 -1.12 -19.68
N TYR A 246 18.58 -0.25 -20.68
CA TYR A 246 18.96 1.14 -20.49
C TYR A 246 17.72 2.03 -20.54
N SER A 247 17.60 2.91 -19.56
CA SER A 247 16.73 4.08 -19.58
C SER A 247 17.58 5.32 -19.89
N ASP A 248 16.99 6.33 -20.52
CA ASP A 248 17.68 7.60 -20.85
C ASP A 248 18.17 8.33 -19.58
N GLY A 249 17.46 8.13 -18.46
CA GLY A 249 17.69 8.83 -17.19
C GLY A 249 17.45 10.34 -17.28
N ALA A 250 17.80 11.07 -16.22
CA ALA A 250 17.68 12.53 -16.17
C ALA A 250 18.99 13.22 -16.59
N GLU A 251 20.10 12.80 -15.98
CA GLU A 251 21.42 13.41 -16.19
C GLU A 251 22.30 12.58 -17.14
N LYS A 252 22.13 11.25 -17.09
CA LYS A 252 22.88 10.24 -17.83
C LYS A 252 22.03 8.98 -17.97
N PRO A 253 22.29 8.15 -18.99
CA PRO A 253 21.64 6.85 -19.11
C PRO A 253 21.79 6.00 -17.85
N ILE A 254 20.73 5.27 -17.52
CA ILE A 254 20.61 4.40 -16.36
C ILE A 254 20.55 2.95 -16.86
N LEU A 255 21.51 2.14 -16.43
CA LEU A 255 21.45 0.69 -16.55
C LEU A 255 20.59 0.12 -15.40
N LEU A 256 19.52 -0.58 -15.74
CA LEU A 256 18.73 -1.41 -14.83
C LEU A 256 19.07 -2.87 -15.08
N LYS A 257 19.43 -3.59 -14.02
CA LYS A 257 19.71 -5.04 -14.07
C LYS A 257 18.68 -5.79 -13.27
N CYS A 258 18.25 -6.94 -13.76
CA CYS A 258 17.30 -7.79 -13.08
C CYS A 258 17.76 -9.24 -13.18
N LYS A 259 17.90 -9.89 -12.02
CA LYS A 259 18.15 -11.32 -11.88
C LYS A 259 16.99 -11.95 -11.13
N LEU A 260 16.14 -12.66 -11.85
CA LEU A 260 15.03 -13.44 -11.33
C LEU A 260 15.53 -14.83 -10.92
N ILE A 261 15.42 -15.17 -9.64
CA ILE A 261 15.81 -16.46 -9.08
C ILE A 261 14.54 -17.19 -8.65
N VAL A 262 14.20 -18.26 -9.36
CA VAL A 262 13.08 -19.16 -9.03
C VAL A 262 13.66 -20.37 -8.30
N LYS A 263 13.11 -20.67 -7.12
CA LYS A 263 13.52 -21.83 -6.32
C LYS A 263 12.31 -22.43 -5.59
N GLY A 264 11.87 -23.59 -6.06
CA GLY A 264 10.68 -24.27 -5.57
C GLY A 264 9.45 -23.39 -5.73
N ASP A 265 8.91 -22.94 -4.60
CA ASP A 265 7.69 -22.13 -4.51
C ASP A 265 7.96 -20.65 -4.19
N THR A 266 9.20 -20.20 -4.36
CA THR A 266 9.63 -18.82 -4.07
C THR A 266 10.34 -18.15 -5.23
N VAL A 267 10.21 -16.82 -5.28
CA VAL A 267 10.89 -15.95 -6.24
C VAL A 267 11.67 -14.86 -5.50
N HIS A 268 12.94 -14.69 -5.89
CA HIS A 268 13.74 -13.52 -5.50
C HIS A 268 14.16 -12.75 -6.74
N VAL A 269 13.95 -11.43 -6.74
CA VAL A 269 14.46 -10.53 -7.79
C VAL A 269 15.60 -9.69 -7.24
N ASP A 270 16.79 -9.93 -7.76
CA ASP A 270 18.03 -9.25 -7.40
C ASP A 270 18.36 -8.20 -8.48
N PHE A 271 18.46 -6.94 -8.07
CA PHE A 271 18.81 -5.80 -8.93
C PHE A 271 20.27 -5.37 -8.77
N ASP A 272 21.16 -6.22 -8.22
CA ASP A 272 22.59 -5.96 -8.13
C ASP A 272 23.21 -5.57 -9.49
N GLY A 273 24.10 -4.58 -9.44
CA GLY A 273 24.70 -3.97 -10.63
C GLY A 273 23.80 -2.98 -11.39
N THR A 274 22.60 -2.67 -10.89
CA THR A 274 21.83 -1.49 -11.30
C THR A 274 22.59 -0.21 -10.97
N SER A 275 22.41 0.82 -11.80
CA SER A 275 23.09 2.11 -11.66
C SER A 275 22.84 2.77 -10.31
N GLU A 276 23.84 3.51 -9.83
CA GLU A 276 23.71 4.42 -8.69
C GLU A 276 22.54 5.40 -8.88
N GLY A 277 21.99 5.88 -7.78
CA GLY A 277 20.91 6.86 -7.78
C GLY A 277 21.27 8.14 -8.56
N SER A 278 20.26 8.72 -9.20
CA SER A 278 20.35 10.03 -9.82
C SER A 278 20.30 11.12 -8.75
N LYS A 279 20.92 12.26 -9.04
CA LYS A 279 20.74 13.48 -8.23
C LYS A 279 19.39 14.14 -8.48
N LYS A 280 18.61 13.64 -9.45
CA LYS A 280 17.28 14.13 -9.80
C LYS A 280 16.21 13.19 -9.28
N ALA A 281 14.98 13.69 -9.20
CA ALA A 281 13.87 13.04 -8.52
C ALA A 281 13.27 11.82 -9.26
N ILE A 282 14.10 11.03 -9.92
CA ILE A 282 13.70 9.82 -10.64
C ILE A 282 14.04 8.53 -9.87
N ASN A 283 14.55 8.65 -8.64
CA ASN A 283 14.94 7.49 -7.85
C ASN A 283 13.71 6.79 -7.26
N VAL A 284 13.74 5.46 -7.25
CA VAL A 284 12.65 4.60 -6.78
C VAL A 284 13.00 4.01 -5.43
N CYS A 285 12.06 4.07 -4.49
CA CYS A 285 12.19 3.43 -3.18
C CYS A 285 12.02 1.91 -3.30
N LEU A 286 12.73 1.12 -2.48
CA LEU A 286 12.71 -0.34 -2.58
C LEU A 286 11.33 -0.97 -2.36
N ASN A 287 10.50 -0.37 -1.49
CA ASN A 287 9.10 -0.77 -1.30
C ASN A 287 8.28 -0.63 -2.60
N TYR A 288 8.56 0.40 -3.40
CA TYR A 288 7.92 0.63 -4.69
C TYR A 288 8.46 -0.32 -5.76
N THR A 289 9.77 -0.62 -5.75
CA THR A 289 10.34 -1.68 -6.59
C THR A 289 9.71 -3.05 -6.29
N LEU A 290 9.55 -3.40 -5.00
CA LEU A 290 8.83 -4.61 -4.59
C LEU A 290 7.38 -4.60 -5.08
N ALA A 291 6.70 -3.45 -4.99
CA ALA A 291 5.32 -3.30 -5.43
C ALA A 291 5.14 -3.66 -6.91
N TYR A 292 6.00 -3.15 -7.79
CA TYR A 292 5.93 -3.45 -9.23
C TYR A 292 6.38 -4.86 -9.58
N VAL A 293 7.38 -5.42 -8.86
CA VAL A 293 7.75 -6.83 -9.03
C VAL A 293 6.58 -7.76 -8.68
N ASN A 294 5.91 -7.52 -7.56
CA ASN A 294 4.72 -8.29 -7.16
C ASN A 294 3.61 -8.19 -8.21
N TYR A 295 3.37 -7.00 -8.73
CA TYR A 295 2.37 -6.78 -9.78
C TYR A 295 2.68 -7.57 -11.05
N VAL A 296 3.90 -7.46 -11.58
CA VAL A 296 4.30 -8.15 -12.82
C VAL A 296 4.24 -9.66 -12.64
N LEU A 297 4.75 -10.20 -11.54
CA LEU A 297 4.69 -11.64 -11.27
C LEU A 297 3.24 -12.11 -11.20
N LYS A 298 2.42 -11.49 -10.36
CA LYS A 298 1.00 -11.85 -10.23
C LYS A 298 0.28 -11.77 -11.58
N ALA A 299 0.43 -10.67 -12.32
CA ALA A 299 -0.22 -10.51 -13.62
C ALA A 299 0.21 -11.57 -14.64
N THR A 300 1.44 -12.07 -14.54
CA THR A 300 2.00 -13.05 -15.48
C THR A 300 1.65 -14.49 -15.12
N ILE A 301 1.78 -14.87 -13.85
CA ILE A 301 1.71 -16.28 -13.42
C ILE A 301 0.50 -16.61 -12.57
N ALA A 302 -0.13 -15.60 -11.95
CA ALA A 302 -1.20 -15.80 -10.97
C ALA A 302 -2.28 -14.70 -11.06
N PRO A 303 -2.84 -14.40 -12.25
CA PRO A 303 -3.71 -13.24 -12.44
C PRO A 303 -4.97 -13.30 -11.56
N ASP A 304 -5.50 -14.49 -11.34
CA ASP A 304 -6.72 -14.74 -10.55
C ASP A 304 -6.48 -14.86 -9.05
N VAL A 305 -5.22 -14.94 -8.59
CA VAL A 305 -4.93 -14.96 -7.15
C VAL A 305 -5.25 -13.57 -6.59
N PRO A 306 -5.97 -13.43 -5.47
CA PRO A 306 -6.24 -12.12 -4.89
C PRO A 306 -4.96 -11.45 -4.36
N SER A 307 -4.81 -10.14 -4.59
CA SER A 307 -3.71 -9.35 -4.00
C SER A 307 -3.95 -9.16 -2.50
N ASN A 308 -3.19 -9.85 -1.68
CA ASN A 308 -3.15 -9.67 -0.23
C ASN A 308 -1.79 -10.13 0.31
N GLU A 309 -1.59 -10.02 1.62
CA GLU A 309 -0.35 -10.40 2.28
C GLU A 309 0.16 -11.79 1.86
N GLY A 310 -0.76 -12.76 1.70
CA GLY A 310 -0.42 -14.12 1.33
C GLY A 310 0.24 -14.22 -0.04
N SER A 311 -0.30 -13.49 -1.02
CA SER A 311 0.26 -13.45 -2.38
C SER A 311 1.65 -12.78 -2.46
N PHE A 312 2.03 -11.97 -1.46
CA PHE A 312 3.31 -11.27 -1.45
C PHE A 312 4.42 -12.07 -0.75
N ARG A 313 4.07 -12.91 0.23
CA ARG A 313 5.03 -13.71 1.02
C ARG A 313 6.06 -14.54 0.22
N PRO A 314 5.72 -15.18 -0.92
CA PRO A 314 6.71 -15.98 -1.65
C PRO A 314 7.62 -15.14 -2.57
N VAL A 315 7.43 -13.82 -2.63
CA VAL A 315 8.18 -12.91 -3.49
C VAL A 315 9.04 -11.98 -2.63
N SER A 316 10.30 -11.81 -3.04
CA SER A 316 11.22 -10.87 -2.39
C SER A 316 12.06 -10.13 -3.42
N VAL A 317 12.55 -8.95 -3.05
CA VAL A 317 13.43 -8.14 -3.89
C VAL A 317 14.67 -7.69 -3.11
N SER A 318 15.76 -7.46 -3.82
CA SER A 318 16.93 -6.75 -3.30
C SER A 318 17.53 -5.84 -4.36
N ALA A 319 18.11 -4.71 -3.93
CA ALA A 319 18.79 -3.77 -4.80
C ALA A 319 19.88 -3.05 -3.98
N PRO A 320 21.03 -2.66 -4.57
CA PRO A 320 22.08 -1.96 -3.84
C PRO A 320 21.54 -0.68 -3.20
N GLU A 321 21.80 -0.46 -1.91
CA GLU A 321 21.37 0.74 -1.20
C GLU A 321 21.91 2.01 -1.89
N GLY A 322 21.04 2.99 -2.14
CA GLY A 322 21.40 4.21 -2.88
C GLY A 322 21.50 4.02 -4.40
N SER A 323 21.18 2.84 -4.94
CA SER A 323 20.91 2.67 -6.37
C SER A 323 19.59 3.35 -6.75
N VAL A 324 19.37 3.51 -8.05
CA VAL A 324 18.14 4.14 -8.55
C VAL A 324 16.87 3.34 -8.25
N LEU A 325 16.98 2.06 -7.86
CA LEU A 325 15.88 1.20 -7.43
C LEU A 325 15.86 0.93 -5.91
N ASN A 326 16.70 1.63 -5.14
CA ASN A 326 16.70 1.58 -3.68
C ASN A 326 17.12 2.95 -3.12
N ALA A 327 16.29 3.95 -3.42
CA ALA A 327 16.45 5.29 -2.90
C ALA A 327 16.40 5.28 -1.36
N VAL A 328 17.35 5.97 -0.74
CA VAL A 328 17.39 6.16 0.71
C VAL A 328 17.33 7.63 1.05
N HIS A 329 16.80 7.95 2.22
CA HIS A 329 16.75 9.34 2.69
C HIS A 329 18.16 9.97 2.71
N PRO A 330 18.38 11.18 2.16
CA PRO A 330 17.40 12.17 1.68
C PRO A 330 17.25 12.27 0.15
N MET A 331 17.44 11.17 -0.59
CA MET A 331 17.36 11.16 -2.06
C MET A 331 15.96 11.57 -2.57
N PRO A 332 15.88 12.33 -3.68
CA PRO A 332 14.61 12.77 -4.26
C PRO A 332 13.91 11.65 -5.05
N THR A 333 12.57 11.57 -4.96
CA THR A 333 11.75 10.49 -5.52
C THR A 333 10.45 10.96 -6.21
N ALA A 334 10.23 12.27 -6.37
CA ALA A 334 8.97 12.83 -6.88
C ALA A 334 8.49 12.32 -8.25
N GLN A 335 9.35 11.75 -9.09
CA GLN A 335 9.03 11.12 -10.38
C GLN A 335 9.60 9.70 -10.51
N ASP A 336 9.63 8.97 -9.40
CA ASP A 336 10.00 7.55 -9.34
C ASP A 336 9.25 6.67 -10.35
N ILE A 337 8.01 7.02 -10.68
CA ILE A 337 7.16 6.27 -11.61
C ILE A 337 7.77 6.11 -13.01
N LEU A 338 8.70 6.99 -13.42
CA LEU A 338 9.34 6.94 -14.74
C LEU A 338 10.26 5.74 -14.96
N LEU A 339 10.67 5.04 -13.90
CA LEU A 339 11.59 3.90 -14.00
C LEU A 339 10.93 2.54 -13.73
N VAL A 340 9.64 2.51 -13.41
CA VAL A 340 8.90 1.29 -13.07
C VAL A 340 7.80 0.92 -14.07
N ILE A 341 7.50 1.80 -15.05
CA ILE A 341 6.60 1.54 -16.19
C ILE A 341 7.39 0.94 -17.36
#